data_AF-A0AAP6EMZ7-F1
#
_entry.id   AF-A0AAP6EMZ7-F1
#
_cell.length_a   1.000
_cell.length_b   1.000
_cell.length_c   1.000
_cell.angle_alpha   90.00
_cell.angle_beta   90.00
_cell.angle_gamma   90.00
#
_symmetry.space_group_name_H-M   'P 1'
#
loop_
_entity.id
_entity.type
_entity.pdbx_description
1 polymer ?
#
loop_
_entity_poly.entity_id
_entity_poly.type
_entity_poly.pdbx_seq_one_letter_code
_entity_poly.pdbx_strand_id
1 'polypeptide(L)'
;MVEVQYSEQASDLMEQFSLSTLIQDRRETIESFSGKERELFKDVFPVMEELRLLFQPYKEKMETYYLTGYGITLLQSCYLEMVDKGLTPKSVEAVHAYCLQLDAEAIREQLKDLLNTGPEHMAKSGDFWDYLEASSIKSETKWYFSQFYRKPLEAMKELIELSRELIPLYQPYLEKSAAERRAYAASFSLENTIAESASLSHFDWNFKENQFIRLYVVSPWVVQFVSYFSETEPSESHYFIVSCRIDQLLKSGTELDMDTFAAVLKVLSDSTRYNVMVELAKPYAKSKRIAEELDITGAAVSFHTQKLINAKLLLFNRDHKDVKYDVNKSLLREIIAKLTSDFGLEEK
;
A
#
# COMPACT_ATOMS: atom_id res chain seq x y z
N MET A 1 -9.15 -22.20 -12.39
CA MET A 1 -9.72 -20.85 -12.50
C MET A 1 -9.84 -20.31 -11.10
N VAL A 2 -9.27 -19.14 -10.81
CA VAL A 2 -9.33 -18.58 -9.46
C VAL A 2 -10.67 -17.89 -9.29
N GLU A 3 -11.41 -18.22 -8.23
CA GLU A 3 -12.72 -17.62 -7.97
C GLU A 3 -12.52 -16.32 -7.18
N VAL A 4 -12.86 -15.19 -7.80
CA VAL A 4 -12.83 -13.86 -7.17
C VAL A 4 -14.21 -13.54 -6.61
N GLN A 5 -14.29 -13.40 -5.29
CA GLN A 5 -15.52 -13.06 -4.58
C GLN A 5 -15.55 -11.57 -4.25
N TYR A 6 -16.61 -10.91 -4.69
CA TYR A 6 -16.90 -9.51 -4.41
C TYR A 6 -18.18 -9.38 -3.59
N SER A 7 -18.16 -8.47 -2.63
CA SER A 7 -19.35 -8.03 -1.90
C SER A 7 -19.29 -6.52 -1.71
N GLU A 8 -20.36 -5.83 -2.12
CA GLU A 8 -20.50 -4.39 -1.97
C GLU A 8 -20.47 -3.99 -0.48
N GLN A 9 -21.26 -4.66 0.36
CA GLN A 9 -21.29 -4.45 1.81
C GLN A 9 -19.91 -4.69 2.45
N ALA A 10 -19.19 -5.73 2.02
CA ALA A 10 -17.88 -6.03 2.56
C ALA A 10 -16.84 -4.97 2.16
N SER A 11 -16.96 -4.44 0.93
CA SER A 11 -16.14 -3.34 0.43
C SER A 11 -16.42 -2.02 1.15
N ASP A 12 -17.67 -1.74 1.49
CA ASP A 12 -18.06 -0.58 2.30
C ASP A 12 -17.37 -0.60 3.66
N LEU A 13 -17.45 -1.72 4.38
CA LEU A 13 -16.77 -1.90 5.66
C LEU A 13 -15.26 -1.73 5.53
N MET A 14 -14.66 -2.38 4.53
CA MET A 14 -13.23 -2.28 4.27
C MET A 14 -12.77 -0.83 4.05
N GLU A 15 -13.56 -0.05 3.30
CA GLU A 15 -13.25 1.35 3.03
C GLU A 15 -13.47 2.25 4.26
N GLN A 16 -14.55 2.05 5.01
CA GLN A 16 -14.82 2.78 6.25
C GLN A 16 -13.73 2.59 7.31
N PHE A 17 -12.97 1.49 7.26
CA PHE A 17 -11.82 1.26 8.14
C PHE A 17 -10.49 1.79 7.57
N SER A 18 -10.50 2.38 6.37
CA SER A 18 -9.30 2.89 5.67
C SER A 18 -9.04 4.39 5.89
N LEU A 19 -9.75 5.05 6.82
CA LEU A 19 -9.77 6.53 6.93
C LEU A 19 -8.40 7.18 7.20
N SER A 20 -7.47 6.50 7.87
CA SER A 20 -6.10 7.03 8.03
C SER A 20 -5.36 7.23 6.72
N THR A 21 -5.71 6.47 5.68
CA THR A 21 -5.09 6.62 4.36
C THR A 21 -5.49 7.93 3.67
N LEU A 22 -6.53 8.62 4.17
CA LEU A 22 -7.06 9.87 3.61
C LEU A 22 -6.39 11.13 4.18
N ILE A 23 -5.75 11.02 5.35
CA ILE A 23 -5.06 12.15 6.01
C ILE A 23 -3.56 12.20 5.73
N GLN A 24 -3.00 11.14 5.15
CA GLN A 24 -1.60 11.16 4.73
C GLN A 24 -1.41 12.26 3.68
N ASP A 25 -0.34 13.04 3.79
CA ASP A 25 -0.05 14.11 2.82
C ASP A 25 0.26 13.47 1.46
N ARG A 26 -0.77 13.34 0.62
CA ARG A 26 -0.66 12.75 -0.72
C ARG A 26 -0.16 13.74 -1.75
N ARG A 27 0.21 14.97 -1.39
CA ARG A 27 0.74 15.94 -2.36
C ARG A 27 1.97 15.40 -3.08
N GLU A 28 2.90 14.77 -2.36
CA GLU A 28 4.07 14.17 -3.01
C GLU A 28 3.71 13.03 -3.98
N THR A 29 2.64 12.27 -3.69
CA THR A 29 2.16 11.20 -4.56
C THR A 29 1.47 11.77 -5.81
N ILE A 30 0.59 12.75 -5.63
CA ILE A 30 -0.11 13.45 -6.73
C ILE A 30 0.89 14.20 -7.62
N GLU A 31 1.90 14.83 -7.02
CA GLU A 31 2.98 15.50 -7.76
C GLU A 31 3.81 14.50 -8.57
N SER A 32 3.90 13.25 -8.15
CA SER A 32 4.61 12.20 -8.89
C SER A 32 3.82 11.63 -10.07
N PHE A 33 2.52 11.90 -10.17
CA PHE A 33 1.70 11.43 -11.29
C PHE A 33 2.14 12.09 -12.60
N SER A 34 2.16 11.30 -13.68
CA SER A 34 2.34 11.76 -15.05
C SER A 34 1.17 12.65 -15.50
N GLY A 35 1.31 13.34 -16.65
CA GLY A 35 0.22 14.15 -17.21
C GLY A 35 -1.07 13.34 -17.43
N LYS A 36 -0.94 12.11 -17.96
CA LYS A 36 -2.06 11.19 -18.17
C LYS A 36 -2.70 10.75 -16.85
N GLU A 37 -1.89 10.42 -15.85
CA GLU A 37 -2.36 10.00 -14.52
C GLU A 37 -3.07 11.15 -13.79
N ARG A 38 -2.59 12.39 -13.91
CA ARG A 38 -3.27 13.57 -13.35
C ARG A 38 -4.61 13.81 -14.03
N GLU A 39 -4.69 13.63 -15.35
CA GLU A 39 -5.94 13.77 -16.09
C GLU A 39 -6.96 12.68 -15.68
N LEU A 40 -6.50 11.45 -15.45
CA LEU A 40 -7.33 10.32 -14.99
C LEU A 40 -8.00 10.57 -13.62
N PHE A 41 -7.32 11.30 -12.73
CA PHE A 41 -7.80 11.58 -11.37
C PHE A 41 -8.24 13.04 -11.15
N LYS A 42 -8.39 13.83 -12.22
CA LYS A 42 -8.70 15.27 -12.12
C LYS A 42 -9.98 15.57 -11.35
N ASP A 43 -11.00 14.73 -11.50
CA ASP A 43 -12.30 14.83 -10.83
C ASP A 43 -12.25 14.31 -9.38
N VAL A 44 -11.22 13.55 -9.04
CA VAL A 44 -11.00 12.95 -7.73
C VAL A 44 -10.25 13.91 -6.80
N PHE A 45 -9.34 14.73 -7.32
CA PHE A 45 -8.53 15.66 -6.51
C PHE A 45 -9.35 16.64 -5.64
N PRO A 46 -10.45 17.25 -6.12
CA PRO A 46 -11.29 18.09 -5.26
C PRO A 46 -11.86 17.32 -4.06
N VAL A 47 -12.27 16.06 -4.27
CA VAL A 47 -12.80 15.20 -3.19
C VAL A 47 -11.72 14.86 -2.18
N MET A 48 -10.50 14.58 -2.65
CA MET A 48 -9.35 14.35 -1.75
C MET A 48 -9.07 15.58 -0.88
N GLU A 49 -9.16 16.78 -1.42
CA GLU A 49 -8.96 18.01 -0.66
C GLU A 49 -10.09 18.28 0.33
N GLU A 50 -11.35 18.04 -0.06
CA GLU A 50 -12.51 18.11 0.84
C GLU A 50 -12.34 17.16 2.04
N LEU A 51 -11.96 15.91 1.78
CA LEU A 51 -11.70 14.90 2.83
C LEU A 51 -10.52 15.29 3.72
N ARG A 52 -9.44 15.84 3.13
CA ARG A 52 -8.28 16.31 3.89
C ARG A 52 -8.68 17.43 4.86
N LEU A 53 -9.46 18.41 4.39
CA LEU A 53 -9.97 19.50 5.23
C LEU A 53 -10.95 19.00 6.30
N LEU A 54 -11.83 18.07 5.94
CA LEU A 54 -12.80 17.46 6.86
C LEU A 54 -12.13 16.76 8.04
N PHE A 55 -11.06 16.01 7.79
CA PHE A 55 -10.35 15.25 8.82
C PHE A 55 -9.19 16.01 9.47
N GLN A 56 -8.85 17.21 8.97
CA GLN A 56 -7.79 18.03 9.55
C GLN A 56 -7.91 18.26 11.06
N PRO A 57 -9.10 18.50 11.65
CA PRO A 57 -9.26 18.66 13.10
C PRO A 57 -8.95 17.38 13.91
N TYR A 58 -8.99 16.22 13.26
CA TYR A 58 -8.79 14.90 13.88
C TYR A 58 -7.41 14.33 13.63
N LYS A 59 -6.57 15.02 12.84
CA LYS A 59 -5.29 14.53 12.34
C LYS A 59 -4.43 13.87 13.44
N GLU A 60 -4.17 14.58 14.54
CA GLU A 60 -3.32 14.08 15.63
C GLU A 60 -3.89 12.80 16.27
N LYS A 61 -5.21 12.77 16.52
CA LYS A 61 -5.89 11.59 17.07
C LYS A 61 -5.84 10.41 16.09
N MET A 62 -6.05 10.68 14.79
CA MET A 62 -5.98 9.66 13.75
C MET A 62 -4.57 9.09 13.60
N GLU A 63 -3.53 9.93 13.61
CA GLU A 63 -2.12 9.50 13.60
C GLU A 63 -1.78 8.65 14.82
N THR A 64 -2.37 8.97 15.98
CA THR A 64 -2.16 8.24 17.24
C THR A 64 -2.82 6.87 17.26
N TYR A 65 -4.08 6.77 16.80
CA TYR A 65 -4.89 5.57 17.02
C TYR A 65 -5.15 4.73 15.76
N TYR A 66 -5.28 5.34 14.58
CA TYR A 66 -5.43 4.60 13.32
C TYR A 66 -4.08 4.10 12.79
N LEU A 67 -3.49 3.17 13.54
CA LEU A 67 -2.24 2.54 13.15
C LEU A 67 -2.41 1.80 11.82
N THR A 68 -1.43 1.99 10.94
CA THR A 68 -1.43 1.45 9.57
C THR A 68 -0.11 0.75 9.32
N GLY A 69 -0.16 -0.49 8.85
CA GLY A 69 0.99 -1.30 8.42
C GLY A 69 0.82 -1.68 6.95
N TYR A 70 1.84 -1.37 6.14
CA TYR A 70 1.94 -1.70 4.70
C TYR A 70 0.61 -1.73 3.91
N GLY A 71 -0.18 -0.66 4.06
CA GLY A 71 -1.40 -0.44 3.26
C GLY A 71 -2.71 -0.90 3.91
N ILE A 72 -2.67 -1.54 5.08
CA ILE A 72 -3.88 -1.85 5.86
C ILE A 72 -3.85 -1.21 7.26
N THR A 73 -5.02 -0.91 7.80
CA THR A 73 -5.19 -0.37 9.17
C THR A 73 -5.43 -1.47 10.19
N LEU A 74 -5.27 -1.16 11.48
CA LEU A 74 -5.59 -2.09 12.56
C LEU A 74 -7.07 -2.56 12.53
N LEU A 75 -8.01 -1.68 12.17
CA LEU A 75 -9.43 -2.05 12.04
C LEU A 75 -9.67 -2.97 10.84
N GLN A 76 -8.98 -2.75 9.72
CA GLN A 76 -9.02 -3.66 8.58
C GLN A 76 -8.44 -5.02 8.95
N SER A 77 -7.33 -5.06 9.69
CA SER A 77 -6.73 -6.30 10.20
C SER A 77 -7.71 -7.09 11.07
N CYS A 78 -8.36 -6.42 12.04
CA CYS A 78 -9.37 -7.05 12.90
C CYS A 78 -10.57 -7.57 12.09
N TYR A 79 -11.03 -6.79 11.09
CA TYR A 79 -12.09 -7.22 10.18
C TYR A 79 -11.70 -8.47 9.38
N LEU A 80 -10.48 -8.51 8.84
CA LEU A 80 -9.98 -9.67 8.09
C LEU A 80 -9.84 -10.91 9.00
N GLU A 81 -9.37 -10.74 10.23
CA GLU A 81 -9.32 -11.81 11.23
C GLU A 81 -10.72 -12.39 11.51
N MET A 82 -11.75 -11.54 11.63
CA MET A 82 -13.13 -12.01 11.77
C MET A 82 -13.56 -12.88 10.57
N VAL A 83 -13.22 -12.45 9.35
CA VAL A 83 -13.54 -13.17 8.11
C VAL A 83 -12.79 -14.50 8.04
N ASP A 84 -11.51 -14.54 8.42
CA ASP A 84 -10.71 -15.78 8.51
C ASP A 84 -11.29 -16.76 9.53
N LYS A 85 -11.86 -16.27 10.63
CA LYS A 85 -12.60 -17.06 11.62
C LYS A 85 -13.99 -17.52 11.13
N GLY A 86 -14.34 -17.25 9.88
CA GLY A 86 -15.63 -17.62 9.29
C GLY A 86 -16.80 -16.72 9.70
N LEU A 87 -16.53 -15.58 10.35
CA LEU A 87 -17.56 -14.61 10.68
C LEU A 87 -17.92 -13.75 9.47
N THR A 88 -19.18 -13.34 9.38
CA THR A 88 -19.67 -12.45 8.32
C THR A 88 -20.19 -11.14 8.91
N PRO A 89 -19.30 -10.22 9.34
CA PRO A 89 -19.71 -8.94 9.89
C PRO A 89 -20.51 -8.14 8.84
N LYS A 90 -21.66 -7.59 9.26
CA LYS A 90 -22.60 -6.85 8.39
C LYS A 90 -22.66 -5.35 8.67
N SER A 91 -21.95 -4.89 9.69
CA SER A 91 -21.95 -3.49 10.10
C SER A 91 -20.63 -3.12 10.77
N VAL A 92 -20.33 -1.83 10.72
CA VAL A 92 -19.22 -1.21 11.45
C VAL A 92 -19.27 -1.58 12.94
N GLU A 93 -20.46 -1.48 13.54
CA GLU A 93 -20.63 -1.77 14.96
C GLU A 93 -20.37 -3.24 15.32
N ALA A 94 -20.62 -4.19 14.41
CA ALA A 94 -20.28 -5.60 14.67
C ALA A 94 -18.76 -5.80 14.77
N VAL A 95 -17.98 -5.10 13.94
CA VAL A 95 -16.51 -5.12 13.99
C VAL A 95 -16.01 -4.37 15.23
N HIS A 96 -16.58 -3.20 15.53
CA HIS A 96 -16.23 -2.44 16.74
C HIS A 96 -16.47 -3.27 18.01
N ALA A 97 -17.61 -3.94 18.11
CA ALA A 97 -17.92 -4.81 19.25
C ALA A 97 -16.92 -5.98 19.36
N TYR A 98 -16.49 -6.56 18.24
CA TYR A 98 -15.45 -7.58 18.23
C TYR A 98 -14.11 -7.03 18.76
N CYS A 99 -13.65 -5.89 18.24
CA CYS A 99 -12.42 -5.23 18.68
C CYS A 99 -12.41 -4.92 20.19
N LEU A 100 -13.56 -4.50 20.73
CA LEU A 100 -13.71 -4.19 22.16
C LEU A 100 -13.73 -5.43 23.07
N GLN A 101 -13.96 -6.63 22.51
CA GLN A 101 -13.93 -7.89 23.23
C GLN A 101 -12.54 -8.55 23.24
N LEU A 102 -11.61 -8.08 22.40
CA LEU A 102 -10.24 -8.57 22.39
C LEU A 102 -9.57 -8.28 23.74
N ASP A 103 -8.81 -9.26 24.23
CA ASP A 103 -7.94 -9.03 25.37
C ASP A 103 -6.65 -8.30 24.95
N ALA A 104 -5.84 -7.94 25.95
CA ALA A 104 -4.61 -7.19 25.71
C ALA A 104 -3.62 -7.96 24.82
N GLU A 105 -3.62 -9.29 24.88
CA GLU A 105 -2.66 -10.11 24.14
C GLU A 105 -3.08 -10.25 22.68
N ALA A 106 -4.36 -10.50 22.42
CA ALA A 106 -4.91 -10.52 21.07
C ALA A 106 -4.68 -9.19 20.33
N ILE A 107 -4.82 -8.05 21.01
CA ILE A 107 -4.53 -6.74 20.40
C ILE A 107 -3.04 -6.59 20.07
N ARG A 108 -2.14 -7.07 20.95
CA ARG A 108 -0.69 -7.02 20.71
C ARG A 108 -0.28 -7.89 19.54
N GLU A 109 -0.88 -9.07 19.41
CA GLU A 109 -0.69 -9.94 18.25
C GLU A 109 -1.17 -9.25 16.97
N GLN A 110 -2.33 -8.59 16.98
CA GLN A 110 -2.78 -7.79 15.84
C GLN A 110 -1.80 -6.66 15.47
N LEU A 111 -1.21 -5.97 16.45
CA LEU A 111 -0.19 -4.94 16.19
C LEU A 111 1.08 -5.53 15.60
N LYS A 112 1.51 -6.71 16.08
CA LYS A 112 2.67 -7.43 15.56
C LYS A 112 2.43 -7.87 14.12
N ASP A 113 1.26 -8.45 13.84
CA ASP A 113 0.88 -8.88 12.49
C ASP A 113 0.80 -7.68 11.54
N LEU A 114 0.26 -6.56 12.01
CA LEU A 114 0.21 -5.31 11.25
C LEU A 114 1.61 -4.82 10.87
N LEU A 115 2.62 -4.96 11.72
CA LEU A 115 4.02 -4.66 11.38
C LEU A 115 4.64 -5.65 10.37
N ASN A 116 4.11 -6.87 10.33
CA ASN A 116 4.57 -7.97 9.48
C ASN A 116 3.84 -8.04 8.11
N THR A 117 2.99 -7.05 7.80
CA THR A 117 2.29 -6.93 6.50
C THR A 117 3.20 -6.47 5.34
N GLY A 118 4.48 -6.25 5.62
CA GLY A 118 5.45 -5.77 4.64
C GLY A 118 5.98 -6.85 3.70
N PRO A 119 6.71 -6.44 2.64
CA PRO A 119 7.42 -7.37 1.76
C PRO A 119 8.50 -8.16 2.52
N GLU A 120 8.97 -7.62 3.65
CA GLU A 120 9.83 -8.32 4.60
C GLU A 120 8.97 -9.24 5.46
N HIS A 121 8.63 -10.44 4.96
CA HIS A 121 8.00 -11.46 5.79
C HIS A 121 8.96 -11.83 6.93
N MET A 122 8.69 -11.27 8.11
CA MET A 122 9.45 -11.54 9.33
C MET A 122 9.03 -12.89 9.91
N ALA A 123 9.97 -13.55 10.58
CA ALA A 123 9.78 -14.91 11.09
C ALA A 123 8.69 -14.94 12.17
N LYS A 124 7.60 -15.69 11.95
CA LYS A 124 6.38 -15.76 12.79
C LYS A 124 6.60 -15.77 14.33
N SER A 125 7.73 -16.26 14.83
CA SER A 125 8.08 -16.31 16.25
C SER A 125 8.78 -15.05 16.79
N GLY A 126 8.92 -13.98 16.01
CA GLY A 126 9.62 -12.76 16.43
C GLY A 126 8.86 -11.99 17.52
N ASP A 127 9.63 -11.25 18.33
CA ASP A 127 9.06 -10.34 19.32
C ASP A 127 8.55 -9.05 18.66
N PHE A 128 7.53 -8.42 19.25
CA PHE A 128 6.96 -7.18 18.74
C PHE A 128 8.01 -6.07 18.61
N TRP A 129 8.93 -5.92 19.57
CA TRP A 129 9.93 -4.87 19.55
C TRP A 129 10.95 -5.09 18.43
N ASP A 130 11.34 -6.34 18.19
CA ASP A 130 12.22 -6.69 17.07
C ASP A 130 11.56 -6.32 15.74
N TYR A 131 10.26 -6.60 15.56
CA TYR A 131 9.51 -6.23 14.36
C TYR A 131 9.39 -4.72 14.21
N LEU A 132 9.10 -4.01 15.29
CA LEU A 132 8.99 -2.56 15.29
C LEU A 132 10.32 -1.91 14.91
N GLU A 133 11.44 -2.39 15.45
CA GLU A 133 12.79 -1.92 15.14
C GLU A 133 13.17 -2.20 13.69
N ALA A 134 12.93 -3.43 13.21
CA ALA A 134 13.23 -3.83 11.84
C ALA A 134 12.36 -3.14 10.78
N SER A 135 11.12 -2.78 11.12
CA SER A 135 10.18 -2.17 10.17
C SER A 135 10.68 -0.85 9.56
N SER A 136 10.28 -0.57 8.32
CA SER A 136 10.60 0.67 7.61
C SER A 136 9.66 1.84 7.92
N ILE A 137 8.74 1.70 8.88
CA ILE A 137 7.82 2.80 9.25
C ILE A 137 8.59 3.94 9.93
N LYS A 138 8.07 5.17 9.81
CA LYS A 138 8.74 6.37 10.34
C LYS A 138 8.83 6.33 11.87
N SER A 139 9.86 6.94 12.46
CA SER A 139 10.11 6.94 13.91
C SER A 139 8.91 7.42 14.73
N GLU A 140 8.20 8.45 14.25
CA GLU A 140 6.98 8.96 14.87
C GLU A 140 5.86 7.90 14.88
N THR A 141 5.67 7.19 13.76
CA THR A 141 4.73 6.06 13.69
C THR A 141 5.15 4.94 14.64
N LYS A 142 6.44 4.61 14.74
CA LYS A 142 6.94 3.63 15.72
C LYS A 142 6.58 4.01 17.15
N TRP A 143 6.62 5.31 17.47
CA TRP A 143 6.21 5.82 18.77
C TRP A 143 4.73 5.55 19.05
N TYR A 144 3.82 5.82 18.10
CA TYR A 144 2.39 5.52 18.28
C TYR A 144 2.12 4.03 18.47
N PHE A 145 2.76 3.16 17.67
CA PHE A 145 2.71 1.70 17.88
C PHE A 145 3.16 1.30 19.29
N SER A 146 4.25 1.89 19.78
CA SER A 146 4.76 1.62 21.14
C SER A 146 3.79 2.06 22.24
N GLN A 147 3.08 3.19 22.06
CA GLN A 147 2.08 3.66 23.02
C GLN A 147 0.87 2.74 23.04
N PHE A 148 0.37 2.36 21.85
CA PHE A 148 -0.75 1.44 21.71
C PHE A 148 -0.43 0.09 22.37
N TYR A 149 0.75 -0.47 22.10
CA TYR A 149 1.19 -1.76 22.66
C TYR A 149 1.26 -1.76 24.20
N ARG A 150 1.63 -0.63 24.82
CA ARG A 150 1.71 -0.49 26.28
C ARG A 150 0.35 -0.45 26.95
N LYS A 151 -0.66 0.14 26.31
CA LYS A 151 -2.02 0.30 26.83
C LYS A 151 -3.09 -0.17 25.82
N PRO A 152 -3.06 -1.45 25.41
CA PRO A 152 -3.81 -1.92 24.25
C PRO A 152 -5.33 -1.77 24.41
N LEU A 153 -5.87 -2.08 25.60
CA LEU A 153 -7.30 -1.98 25.87
C LEU A 153 -7.81 -0.54 25.90
N GLU A 154 -7.03 0.40 26.43
CA GLU A 154 -7.37 1.83 26.47
C GLU A 154 -7.29 2.41 25.05
N ALA A 155 -6.20 2.14 24.33
CA ALA A 155 -5.99 2.62 22.98
C ALA A 155 -7.02 2.05 21.98
N MET A 156 -7.42 0.78 22.12
CA MET A 156 -8.48 0.20 21.29
C MET A 156 -9.83 0.89 21.52
N LYS A 157 -10.17 1.25 22.77
CA LYS A 157 -11.39 2.02 23.04
C LYS A 157 -11.34 3.39 22.37
N GLU A 158 -10.23 4.11 22.48
CA GLU A 158 -10.04 5.41 21.84
C GLU A 158 -10.13 5.33 20.31
N LEU A 159 -9.55 4.28 19.71
CA LEU A 159 -9.67 4.01 18.27
C LEU A 159 -11.15 3.80 17.86
N ILE A 160 -11.91 3.01 18.62
CA ILE A 160 -13.32 2.75 18.30
C ILE A 160 -14.18 3.99 18.47
N GLU A 161 -14.00 4.77 19.53
CA GLU A 161 -14.73 6.03 19.72
C GLU A 161 -14.43 7.02 18.59
N LEU A 162 -13.15 7.19 18.24
CA LEU A 162 -12.75 8.01 17.11
C LEU A 162 -13.36 7.48 15.79
N SER A 163 -13.40 6.17 15.58
CA SER A 163 -14.01 5.59 14.39
C SER A 163 -15.51 5.86 14.29
N ARG A 164 -16.23 5.77 15.42
CA ARG A 164 -17.65 6.12 15.50
C ARG A 164 -17.93 7.60 15.19
N GLU A 165 -16.99 8.50 15.51
CA GLU A 165 -17.09 9.91 15.13
C GLU A 165 -16.81 10.13 13.63
N LEU A 166 -15.77 9.49 13.08
CA LEU A 166 -15.29 9.76 11.73
C LEU A 166 -16.10 9.10 10.62
N ILE A 167 -16.59 7.86 10.83
CA ILE A 167 -17.33 7.12 9.80
C ILE A 167 -18.58 7.86 9.33
N PRO A 168 -19.43 8.43 10.22
CA PRO A 168 -20.59 9.22 9.79
C PRO A 168 -20.21 10.44 8.95
N LEU A 169 -19.07 11.08 9.22
CA LEU A 169 -18.57 12.21 8.42
C LEU A 169 -18.12 11.77 7.03
N TYR A 170 -17.58 10.55 6.92
CA TYR A 170 -17.13 9.97 5.66
C TYR A 170 -18.29 9.43 4.79
N GLN A 171 -19.39 9.01 5.41
CA GLN A 171 -20.49 8.29 4.77
C GLN A 171 -21.01 8.94 3.47
N PRO A 172 -21.20 10.28 3.36
CA PRO A 172 -21.64 10.90 2.12
C PRO A 172 -20.68 10.70 0.94
N TYR A 173 -19.38 10.58 1.20
CA TYR A 173 -18.37 10.33 0.17
C TYR A 173 -18.42 8.87 -0.29
N LEU A 174 -18.55 7.93 0.64
CA LEU A 174 -18.72 6.51 0.31
C LEU A 174 -19.96 6.27 -0.59
N GLU A 175 -21.06 6.97 -0.31
CA GLU A 175 -22.27 6.93 -1.12
C GLU A 175 -22.06 7.57 -2.50
N LYS A 176 -21.32 8.67 -2.56
CA LYS A 176 -20.95 9.36 -3.82
C LYS A 176 -20.19 8.46 -4.78
N SER A 177 -19.36 7.53 -4.31
CA SER A 177 -18.62 6.59 -5.16
C SER A 177 -19.35 5.28 -5.47
N ALA A 178 -20.49 5.01 -4.83
CA ALA A 178 -21.12 3.67 -4.87
C ALA A 178 -21.41 3.17 -6.30
N ALA A 179 -21.88 4.07 -7.18
CA ALA A 179 -22.14 3.72 -8.58
C ALA A 179 -20.84 3.36 -9.34
N GLU A 180 -19.77 4.13 -9.14
CA GLU A 180 -18.47 3.88 -9.77
C GLU A 180 -17.86 2.57 -9.24
N ARG A 181 -17.88 2.34 -7.92
CA ARG A 181 -17.38 1.10 -7.31
C ARG A 181 -18.10 -0.14 -7.83
N ARG A 182 -19.43 -0.08 -7.98
CA ARG A 182 -20.21 -1.19 -8.54
C ARG A 182 -19.90 -1.45 -10.00
N ALA A 183 -19.78 -0.39 -10.81
CA ALA A 183 -19.41 -0.51 -12.21
C ALA A 183 -17.99 -1.09 -12.36
N TYR A 184 -17.04 -0.58 -11.57
CA TYR A 184 -15.66 -1.04 -11.56
C TYR A 184 -15.55 -2.51 -11.14
N ALA A 185 -16.22 -2.92 -10.05
CA ALA A 185 -16.23 -4.30 -9.59
C ALA A 185 -16.76 -5.28 -10.64
N ALA A 186 -17.74 -4.86 -11.47
CA ALA A 186 -18.30 -5.68 -12.53
C ALA A 186 -17.37 -5.86 -13.75
N SER A 187 -16.45 -4.91 -13.99
CA SER A 187 -15.52 -4.94 -15.13
C SER A 187 -14.08 -5.28 -14.76
N PHE A 188 -13.72 -5.22 -13.47
CA PHE A 188 -12.36 -5.42 -13.01
C PHE A 188 -11.90 -6.87 -13.20
N SER A 189 -10.71 -7.03 -13.78
CA SER A 189 -10.03 -8.33 -13.88
C SER A 189 -8.71 -8.24 -13.14
N LEU A 190 -8.59 -9.00 -12.05
CA LEU A 190 -7.36 -9.10 -11.27
C LEU A 190 -6.22 -9.70 -12.12
N GLU A 191 -6.52 -10.77 -12.86
CA GLU A 191 -5.55 -11.46 -13.73
C GLU A 191 -4.99 -10.50 -14.79
N ASN A 192 -5.86 -9.78 -15.51
CA ASN A 192 -5.41 -8.83 -16.53
C ASN A 192 -4.64 -7.66 -15.89
N THR A 193 -5.08 -7.18 -14.73
CA THR A 193 -4.40 -6.08 -14.03
C THR A 193 -2.98 -6.46 -13.62
N ILE A 194 -2.78 -7.69 -13.11
CA ILE A 194 -1.46 -8.21 -12.78
C ILE A 194 -0.61 -8.40 -14.03
N ALA A 195 -1.15 -9.05 -15.06
CA ALA A 195 -0.44 -9.38 -16.29
C ALA A 195 0.00 -8.14 -17.07
N GLU A 196 -0.85 -7.11 -17.12
CA GLU A 196 -0.58 -5.86 -17.86
C GLU A 196 0.19 -4.83 -17.04
N SER A 197 0.50 -5.09 -15.76
CA SER A 197 1.27 -4.19 -14.92
C SER A 197 2.75 -4.58 -14.90
N ALA A 198 3.62 -3.70 -15.38
CA ALA A 198 5.08 -3.88 -15.29
C ALA A 198 5.57 -4.07 -13.84
N SER A 199 4.91 -3.44 -12.86
CA SER A 199 5.28 -3.56 -11.45
C SER A 199 4.75 -4.81 -10.77
N LEU A 200 3.71 -5.48 -11.32
CA LEU A 200 3.08 -6.62 -10.66
C LEU A 200 3.34 -7.95 -11.38
N SER A 201 3.56 -7.92 -12.69
CA SER A 201 3.75 -9.12 -13.53
C SER A 201 5.01 -9.92 -13.20
N HIS A 202 6.00 -9.30 -12.53
CA HIS A 202 7.22 -9.96 -12.11
C HIS A 202 7.07 -10.76 -10.81
N PHE A 203 6.00 -10.55 -10.03
CA PHE A 203 5.76 -11.30 -8.81
C PHE A 203 5.18 -12.67 -9.12
N ASP A 204 5.68 -13.70 -8.43
CA ASP A 204 5.00 -14.99 -8.40
C ASP A 204 3.83 -14.95 -7.40
N TRP A 205 2.65 -14.65 -7.91
CA TRP A 205 1.42 -14.55 -7.11
C TRP A 205 0.94 -15.90 -6.55
N ASN A 206 1.51 -17.04 -6.97
CA ASN A 206 1.29 -18.39 -6.42
C ASN A 206 -0.18 -18.71 -6.08
N PHE A 207 -1.13 -18.33 -6.94
CA PHE A 207 -2.54 -18.64 -6.73
C PHE A 207 -2.75 -20.15 -6.78
N LYS A 208 -3.15 -20.75 -5.65
CA LYS A 208 -3.41 -22.19 -5.59
C LYS A 208 -4.71 -22.54 -6.31
N GLU A 209 -4.77 -23.73 -6.88
CA GLU A 209 -6.00 -24.26 -7.49
C GLU A 209 -7.10 -24.35 -6.40
N ASN A 210 -8.27 -23.75 -6.65
CA ASN A 210 -9.39 -23.61 -5.70
C ASN A 210 -9.16 -22.66 -4.50
N GLN A 211 -8.16 -21.77 -4.58
CA GLN A 211 -8.02 -20.69 -3.59
C GLN A 211 -9.13 -19.65 -3.74
N PHE A 212 -9.71 -19.23 -2.61
CA PHE A 212 -10.67 -18.13 -2.58
C PHE A 212 -9.93 -16.79 -2.58
N ILE A 213 -10.17 -15.97 -3.60
CA ILE A 213 -9.75 -14.57 -3.61
C ILE A 213 -10.91 -13.70 -3.18
N ARG A 214 -10.69 -12.89 -2.15
CA ARG A 214 -11.67 -11.89 -1.69
C ARG A 214 -11.25 -10.52 -2.18
N LEU A 215 -12.12 -9.89 -2.97
CA LEU A 215 -11.88 -8.58 -3.55
C LEU A 215 -12.72 -7.51 -2.84
N TYR A 216 -12.04 -6.48 -2.38
CA TYR A 216 -12.63 -5.26 -1.86
C TYR A 216 -12.35 -4.11 -2.82
N VAL A 217 -13.41 -3.49 -3.33
CA VAL A 217 -13.31 -2.34 -4.23
C VAL A 217 -13.62 -1.08 -3.46
N VAL A 218 -12.63 -0.19 -3.37
CA VAL A 218 -12.75 1.10 -2.67
C VAL A 218 -12.82 2.28 -3.66
N SER A 219 -13.20 3.43 -3.13
CA SER A 219 -13.38 4.68 -3.86
C SER A 219 -12.09 5.15 -4.55
N PRO A 220 -12.19 5.90 -5.65
CA PRO A 220 -11.02 6.36 -6.41
C PRO A 220 -10.09 7.30 -5.64
N TRP A 221 -10.58 7.99 -4.60
CA TRP A 221 -9.73 8.84 -3.73
C TRP A 221 -8.94 8.06 -2.68
N VAL A 222 -9.27 6.79 -2.45
CA VAL A 222 -8.50 5.87 -1.60
C VAL A 222 -7.48 5.13 -2.48
N VAL A 223 -6.67 5.86 -3.25
CA VAL A 223 -5.76 5.29 -4.27
C VAL A 223 -4.88 4.19 -3.66
N GLN A 224 -5.17 2.92 -3.94
CA GLN A 224 -4.49 1.78 -3.33
C GLN A 224 -4.60 0.49 -4.16
N PHE A 225 -3.53 -0.30 -4.16
CA PHE A 225 -3.50 -1.70 -4.57
C PHE A 225 -2.79 -2.47 -3.47
N VAL A 226 -3.52 -3.27 -2.70
CA VAL A 226 -2.97 -4.04 -1.58
C VAL A 226 -3.34 -5.50 -1.74
N SER A 227 -2.35 -6.36 -1.52
CA SER A 227 -2.50 -7.81 -1.47
C SER A 227 -2.13 -8.30 -0.07
N TYR A 228 -3.01 -9.06 0.58
CA TYR A 228 -2.75 -9.64 1.89
C TYR A 228 -3.08 -11.14 1.87
N PHE A 229 -2.17 -11.95 2.40
CA PHE A 229 -2.32 -13.40 2.45
C PHE A 229 -2.45 -13.85 3.90
N SER A 230 -3.53 -14.58 4.19
CA SER A 230 -3.77 -15.20 5.49
C SER A 230 -3.62 -16.71 5.37
N GLU A 231 -2.73 -17.26 6.20
CA GLU A 231 -2.48 -18.71 6.31
C GLU A 231 -3.33 -19.36 7.42
N THR A 232 -4.42 -18.71 7.83
CA THR A 232 -5.24 -19.21 8.94
C THR A 232 -6.00 -20.47 8.53
N GLU A 233 -5.81 -21.58 9.24
CA GLU A 233 -6.59 -22.80 9.03
C GLU A 233 -8.08 -22.59 9.36
N PRO A 234 -9.03 -23.21 8.64
CA PRO A 234 -8.84 -24.28 7.66
C PRO A 234 -8.68 -23.82 6.21
N SER A 235 -8.71 -22.51 5.93
CA SER A 235 -8.70 -21.99 4.56
C SER A 235 -7.75 -20.82 4.38
N GLU A 236 -6.70 -21.03 3.58
CA GLU A 236 -5.84 -19.94 3.11
C GLU A 236 -6.66 -18.95 2.28
N SER A 237 -6.65 -17.68 2.70
CA SER A 237 -7.40 -16.60 2.04
C SER A 237 -6.44 -15.57 1.46
N HIS A 238 -6.68 -15.19 0.20
CA HIS A 238 -5.99 -14.06 -0.41
C HIS A 238 -6.95 -12.90 -0.56
N TYR A 239 -6.57 -11.76 -0.01
CA TYR A 239 -7.34 -10.54 0.02
C TYR A 239 -6.71 -9.51 -0.91
N PHE A 240 -7.53 -8.91 -1.76
CA PHE A 240 -7.15 -7.75 -2.56
C PHE A 240 -8.01 -6.56 -2.18
N ILE A 241 -7.36 -5.44 -1.90
CA ILE A 241 -8.03 -4.14 -1.71
C ILE A 241 -7.57 -3.24 -2.85
N VAL A 242 -8.50 -2.86 -3.71
CA VAL A 242 -8.22 -2.11 -4.94
C VAL A 242 -9.08 -0.87 -5.00
N SER A 243 -8.47 0.27 -5.34
CA SER A 243 -9.24 1.47 -5.66
C SER A 243 -9.80 1.42 -7.07
N CYS A 244 -10.93 2.10 -7.29
CA CYS A 244 -11.38 2.37 -8.65
C CYS A 244 -10.26 3.00 -9.48
N ARG A 245 -10.19 2.63 -10.76
CA ARG A 245 -9.20 3.11 -11.74
C ARG A 245 -7.75 2.70 -11.46
N ILE A 246 -7.50 1.82 -10.48
CA ILE A 246 -6.13 1.41 -10.15
C ILE A 246 -5.47 0.61 -11.27
N ASP A 247 -6.27 -0.17 -12.01
CA ASP A 247 -5.82 -0.90 -13.18
C ASP A 247 -5.25 0.05 -14.25
N GLN A 248 -5.90 1.18 -14.49
CA GLN A 248 -5.43 2.20 -15.44
C GLN A 248 -4.14 2.87 -14.94
N LEU A 249 -4.04 3.13 -13.64
CA LEU A 249 -2.82 3.67 -13.02
C LEU A 249 -1.64 2.68 -13.07
N LEU A 250 -1.92 1.38 -12.96
CA LEU A 250 -0.90 0.34 -13.01
C LEU A 250 -0.46 0.02 -14.45
N LYS A 251 -1.36 0.20 -15.43
CA LYS A 251 -1.08 0.04 -16.88
C LYS A 251 -0.35 1.23 -17.49
N SER A 252 -0.49 2.43 -16.92
CA SER A 252 0.05 3.70 -17.45
C SER A 252 1.58 3.71 -17.70
N GLY A 253 2.31 2.70 -17.21
CA GLY A 253 3.75 2.55 -17.39
C GLY A 253 4.19 1.48 -18.42
N THR A 254 3.28 0.95 -19.24
CA THR A 254 3.61 -0.04 -20.29
C THR A 254 4.08 0.58 -21.60
N GLU A 255 3.78 1.86 -21.83
CA GLU A 255 4.32 2.62 -22.96
C GLU A 255 5.12 3.82 -22.45
N LEU A 256 6.40 3.86 -22.83
CA LEU A 256 7.28 4.99 -22.56
C LEU A 256 6.87 6.23 -23.35
N ASP A 257 6.00 7.06 -22.78
CA ASP A 257 5.72 8.39 -23.33
C ASP A 257 6.81 9.42 -22.99
N MET A 258 6.76 10.58 -23.65
CA MET A 258 7.78 11.63 -23.50
C MET A 258 7.84 12.20 -22.08
N ASP A 259 6.71 12.27 -21.37
CA ASP A 259 6.66 12.75 -19.99
C ASP A 259 7.35 11.76 -19.05
N THR A 260 7.06 10.47 -19.19
CA THR A 260 7.69 9.39 -18.43
C THR A 260 9.18 9.31 -18.74
N PHE A 261 9.55 9.41 -20.02
CA PHE A 261 10.95 9.46 -20.46
C PHE A 261 11.71 10.61 -19.81
N ALA A 262 11.19 11.83 -19.89
CA ALA A 262 11.82 13.01 -19.29
C ALA A 262 11.91 12.90 -17.75
N ALA A 263 10.86 12.39 -17.10
CA ALA A 263 10.84 12.19 -15.66
C ALA A 263 11.90 11.18 -15.21
N VAL A 264 12.02 10.04 -15.90
CA VAL A 264 13.02 9.01 -15.61
C VAL A 264 14.44 9.55 -15.81
N LEU A 265 14.72 10.26 -16.91
CA LEU A 265 16.03 10.88 -17.14
C LEU A 265 16.39 11.89 -16.05
N LYS A 266 15.42 12.73 -15.61
CA LYS A 266 15.61 13.67 -14.51
C LYS A 266 15.87 12.96 -13.18
N VAL A 267 15.27 11.79 -12.98
CA VAL A 267 15.51 10.98 -11.77
C VAL A 267 16.93 10.40 -11.79
N LEU A 268 17.37 9.87 -12.93
CA LEU A 268 18.69 9.27 -13.13
C LEU A 268 19.84 10.28 -13.21
N SER A 269 19.57 11.55 -13.55
CA SER A 269 20.61 12.59 -13.64
C SER A 269 21.20 13.03 -12.30
N ASP A 270 20.61 12.60 -11.18
CA ASP A 270 21.12 12.81 -9.82
C ASP A 270 22.12 11.70 -9.48
N SER A 271 23.40 12.05 -9.36
CA SER A 271 24.49 11.10 -9.15
C SER A 271 24.36 10.31 -7.84
N THR A 272 23.96 10.97 -6.75
CA THR A 272 23.72 10.32 -5.46
C THR A 272 22.59 9.32 -5.58
N ARG A 273 21.48 9.71 -6.23
CA ARG A 273 20.32 8.82 -6.43
C ARG A 273 20.66 7.62 -7.31
N TYR A 274 21.43 7.83 -8.38
CA TYR A 274 21.90 6.76 -9.24
C TYR A 274 22.75 5.75 -8.46
N ASN A 275 23.71 6.22 -7.65
CA ASN A 275 24.54 5.35 -6.83
C ASN A 275 23.72 4.60 -5.77
N VAL A 276 22.73 5.26 -5.14
CA VAL A 276 21.78 4.58 -4.24
C VAL A 276 21.05 3.44 -4.97
N MET A 277 20.59 3.66 -6.21
CA MET A 277 19.93 2.62 -7.00
C MET A 277 20.86 1.43 -7.26
N VAL A 278 22.12 1.69 -7.63
CA VAL A 278 23.14 0.66 -7.88
C VAL A 278 23.44 -0.16 -6.63
N GLU A 279 23.56 0.48 -5.46
CA GLU A 279 23.79 -0.22 -4.19
C GLU A 279 22.57 -1.03 -3.74
N LEU A 280 21.36 -0.51 -3.93
CA LEU A 280 20.12 -1.23 -3.57
C LEU A 280 19.89 -2.48 -4.44
N ALA A 281 20.45 -2.52 -5.64
CA ALA A 281 20.39 -3.67 -6.53
C ALA A 281 21.31 -4.83 -6.11
N LYS A 282 22.20 -4.64 -5.12
CA LYS A 282 23.12 -5.67 -4.64
C LYS A 282 22.45 -6.55 -3.55
N PRO A 283 22.85 -7.84 -3.44
CA PRO A 283 22.41 -8.69 -2.33
C PRO A 283 22.75 -8.11 -0.96
N TYR A 284 21.84 -8.28 0.00
CA TYR A 284 21.93 -7.87 1.40
C TYR A 284 22.14 -6.36 1.61
N ALA A 285 21.66 -5.54 0.67
CA ALA A 285 21.70 -4.09 0.77
C ALA A 285 21.01 -3.59 2.05
N LYS A 286 21.77 -3.00 2.97
CA LYS A 286 21.24 -2.38 4.20
C LYS A 286 21.40 -0.87 4.12
N SER A 287 20.33 -0.13 4.40
CA SER A 287 20.33 1.35 4.31
C SER A 287 21.45 2.01 5.14
N LYS A 288 21.80 1.44 6.29
CA LYS A 288 22.94 1.92 7.10
C LYS A 288 24.28 1.81 6.36
N ARG A 289 24.52 0.68 5.70
CA ARG A 289 25.75 0.45 4.94
C ARG A 289 25.82 1.37 3.71
N ILE A 290 24.72 1.54 3.00
CA ILE A 290 24.63 2.45 1.84
C ILE A 290 24.91 3.89 2.28
N ALA A 291 24.35 4.29 3.43
CA ALA A 291 24.59 5.62 4.00
C ALA A 291 26.08 5.85 4.30
N GLU A 292 26.76 4.87 4.88
CA GLU A 292 28.20 4.92 5.16
C GLU A 292 29.05 4.93 3.86
N GLU A 293 28.73 4.07 2.88
CA GLU A 293 29.49 3.97 1.62
C GLU A 293 29.35 5.21 0.73
N LEU A 294 28.19 5.88 0.77
CA LEU A 294 27.90 7.06 -0.06
C LEU A 294 28.08 8.39 0.68
N ASP A 295 28.53 8.37 1.94
CA ASP A 295 28.67 9.55 2.82
C ASP A 295 27.38 10.40 2.90
N ILE A 296 26.25 9.73 3.12
CA ILE A 296 24.93 10.35 3.28
C ILE A 296 24.24 9.83 4.55
N THR A 297 23.11 10.42 4.91
CA THR A 297 22.31 9.92 6.05
C THR A 297 21.41 8.76 5.65
N GLY A 298 21.06 7.88 6.59
CA GLY A 298 20.05 6.83 6.34
C GLY A 298 18.69 7.40 5.91
N ALA A 299 18.35 8.60 6.39
CA ALA A 299 17.17 9.35 5.94
C ALA A 299 17.28 9.76 4.46
N ALA A 300 18.45 10.20 4.02
CA ALA A 300 18.72 10.49 2.62
C ALA A 300 18.62 9.23 1.74
N VAL A 301 19.15 8.09 2.19
CA VAL A 301 18.97 6.80 1.47
C VAL A 301 17.48 6.51 1.27
N SER A 302 16.68 6.65 2.32
CA SER A 302 15.22 6.40 2.27
C SER A 302 14.51 7.37 1.31
N PHE A 303 14.88 8.65 1.35
CA PHE A 303 14.35 9.67 0.43
C PHE A 303 14.66 9.34 -1.04
N HIS A 304 15.92 8.99 -1.36
CA HIS A 304 16.31 8.61 -2.71
C HIS A 304 15.63 7.32 -3.19
N THR A 305 15.52 6.32 -2.29
CA THR A 305 14.79 5.08 -2.55
C THR A 305 13.34 5.36 -2.96
N GLN A 306 12.65 6.23 -2.22
CA GLN A 306 11.27 6.59 -2.55
C GLN A 306 11.15 7.27 -3.92
N LYS A 307 12.08 8.17 -4.27
CA LYS A 307 12.08 8.81 -5.60
C LYS A 307 12.30 7.80 -6.73
N LEU A 308 13.14 6.79 -6.52
CA LEU A 308 13.38 5.71 -7.48
C LEU A 308 12.15 4.80 -7.64
N ILE A 309 11.46 4.47 -6.55
CA ILE A 309 10.20 3.71 -6.57
C ILE A 309 9.12 4.49 -7.31
N ASN A 310 8.94 5.78 -7.00
CA ASN A 310 7.95 6.64 -7.66
C ASN A 310 8.21 6.76 -9.17
N ALA A 311 9.47 6.76 -9.58
CA ALA A 311 9.87 6.77 -10.99
C ALA A 311 9.81 5.37 -11.65
N LYS A 312 9.31 4.36 -10.93
CA LYS A 312 9.22 2.95 -11.37
C LYS A 312 10.58 2.35 -11.75
N LEU A 313 11.69 2.91 -11.27
CA LEU A 313 13.06 2.43 -11.49
C LEU A 313 13.47 1.33 -10.53
N LEU A 314 12.92 1.36 -9.31
CA LEU A 314 13.00 0.26 -8.34
C LEU A 314 11.62 -0.33 -8.13
N LEU A 315 11.56 -1.66 -8.16
CA LEU A 315 10.39 -2.47 -7.84
C LEU A 315 10.69 -3.22 -6.54
N PHE A 316 9.68 -3.46 -5.72
CA PHE A 316 9.86 -4.33 -4.56
C PHE A 316 10.16 -5.75 -5.04
N ASN A 317 11.10 -6.44 -4.40
CA ASN A 317 11.36 -7.85 -4.66
C ASN A 317 10.62 -8.68 -3.59
N ARG A 318 9.83 -9.68 -4.01
CA ARG A 318 9.13 -10.62 -3.11
C ARG A 318 9.68 -12.05 -3.18
N ASP A 319 10.49 -12.36 -4.18
CA ASP A 319 10.91 -13.74 -4.49
C ASP A 319 12.28 -14.08 -3.88
N HIS A 320 13.15 -13.10 -3.72
CA HIS A 320 14.50 -13.26 -3.20
C HIS A 320 14.64 -12.58 -1.83
N LYS A 321 14.66 -13.38 -0.76
CA LYS A 321 14.78 -12.90 0.63
C LYS A 321 16.01 -12.03 0.90
N ASP A 322 17.02 -12.13 0.04
CA ASP A 322 18.31 -11.46 0.19
C ASP A 322 18.39 -10.12 -0.57
N VAL A 323 17.41 -9.79 -1.41
CA VAL A 323 17.37 -8.54 -2.19
C VAL A 323 16.04 -7.86 -1.92
N LYS A 324 16.06 -6.62 -1.45
CA LYS A 324 14.83 -5.88 -1.11
C LYS A 324 14.14 -5.27 -2.34
N TYR A 325 14.91 -4.87 -3.33
CA TYR A 325 14.41 -4.19 -4.53
C TYR A 325 15.06 -4.71 -5.79
N ASP A 326 14.26 -4.89 -6.83
CA ASP A 326 14.75 -5.13 -8.19
C ASP A 326 14.82 -3.84 -8.98
N VAL A 327 15.85 -3.70 -9.80
CA VAL A 327 15.90 -2.66 -10.82
C VAL A 327 14.91 -3.02 -11.92
N ASN A 328 14.07 -2.06 -12.33
CA ASN A 328 13.15 -2.24 -13.45
C ASN A 328 13.91 -2.28 -14.79
N LYS A 329 14.41 -3.46 -15.14
CA LYS A 329 15.20 -3.68 -16.36
C LYS A 329 14.40 -3.46 -17.63
N SER A 330 13.07 -3.68 -17.62
CA SER A 330 12.24 -3.40 -18.80
C SER A 330 12.25 -1.91 -19.13
N LEU A 331 11.92 -1.08 -18.12
CA LEU A 331 11.92 0.37 -18.28
C LEU A 331 13.29 0.89 -18.71
N LEU A 332 14.39 0.43 -18.08
CA LEU A 332 15.73 0.85 -18.49
C LEU A 332 16.05 0.47 -19.95
N ARG A 333 15.64 -0.70 -20.41
CA ARG A 333 15.82 -1.10 -21.82
C ARG A 333 15.01 -0.23 -22.76
N GLU A 334 13.79 0.14 -22.40
CA GLU A 334 12.96 1.06 -23.19
C GLU A 334 13.59 2.46 -23.28
N ILE A 335 14.11 2.99 -22.17
CA ILE A 335 14.85 4.27 -22.16
C ILE A 335 16.06 4.20 -23.10
N ILE A 336 16.87 3.14 -22.99
CA ILE A 336 18.05 2.94 -23.84
C ILE A 336 17.63 2.81 -25.30
N ALA A 337 16.63 1.99 -25.62
CA ALA A 337 16.15 1.80 -26.99
C ALA A 337 15.64 3.11 -27.60
N LYS A 338 14.92 3.92 -26.81
CA LYS A 338 14.47 5.25 -27.24
C LYS A 338 15.64 6.19 -27.51
N LEU A 339 16.62 6.28 -26.61
CA LEU A 339 17.83 7.09 -26.83
C LEU A 339 18.60 6.62 -28.07
N THR A 340 18.75 5.30 -28.24
CA THR A 340 19.39 4.71 -29.41
C THR A 340 18.67 5.08 -30.69
N SER A 341 17.34 5.03 -30.72
CA SER A 341 16.54 5.41 -31.88
C SER A 341 16.57 6.92 -32.15
N ASP A 342 16.34 7.75 -31.12
CA ASP A 342 16.29 9.22 -31.25
C ASP A 342 17.63 9.81 -31.75
N PHE A 343 18.76 9.20 -31.38
CA PHE A 343 20.11 9.65 -31.74
C PHE A 343 20.82 8.80 -32.81
N GLY A 344 20.18 7.74 -33.32
CA GLY A 344 20.76 6.84 -34.31
C GLY A 344 22.03 6.13 -33.82
N LEU A 345 22.03 5.63 -32.58
CA LEU A 345 23.17 4.95 -31.94
C LEU A 345 23.26 3.45 -32.26
N GLU A 346 22.51 2.98 -33.25
CA GLU A 346 22.52 1.59 -33.69
C GLU A 346 23.91 1.28 -34.29
N GLU A 347 24.63 0.31 -33.72
CA GLU A 347 25.92 -0.13 -34.27
C GLU A 347 25.71 -0.63 -35.71
N LYS A 348 26.48 -0.08 -36.64
CA LYS A 348 26.46 -0.43 -38.06
C LYS A 348 27.14 -1.76 -38.35
#